data_AF-A0A2M6KA25-F1
#
_entry.id   AF-A0A2M6KA25-F1
#
_cell.length_a   1.000
_cell.length_b   1.000
_cell.length_c   1.000
_cell.angle_alpha   90.00
_cell.angle_beta   90.00
_cell.angle_gamma   90.00
#
_symmetry.space_group_name_H-M   'P 1'
#
loop_
_entity.id
_entity.type
_entity.pdbx_description
1 polymer ?
#
loop_
_entity_poly.entity_id
_entity_poly.type
_entity_poly.pdbx_seq_one_letter_code
_entity_poly.pdbx_strand_id
1 'polypeptide(L)'
;MEINEFLNLIKRKIGTIIFIVLLFLVFTVFFTVIQPFKYGSKSRLLVVQNFPASADLYAISKSNEHLSGILAKVIYSNSFYNDVLASGFNIDRSYFSKNSSNLEKEMKRWGKAIEAKVLSDTGIIDIKIFHTDKSQLEQISQAINFILKAKHQFYHGSGDNVSVKVIDQPIISNWPVKPNVVMNLVLAFIFGLIASLSYIYFFPEEKYNIRLWPKRSRTKKSKKEVRQEEKYLMSSEAGKEPVNNRESNNSDNGHKETSQVKDFLDGSLGYEDIEKKGDIDNIFGQQK
;
A
#
# COMPACT_ATOMS: atom_id res chain seq x y z
N MET A 1 20.17 31.96 6.51
CA MET A 1 20.99 30.73 6.49
C MET A 1 21.39 30.50 5.05
N GLU A 2 22.68 30.37 4.79
CA GLU A 2 23.16 30.08 3.43
C GLU A 2 22.85 28.63 3.05
N ILE A 3 22.75 28.32 1.75
CA ILE A 3 22.46 26.97 1.24
C ILE A 3 23.49 25.95 1.77
N ASN A 4 24.76 26.34 1.82
CA ASN A 4 25.85 25.49 2.30
C ASN A 4 25.71 25.16 3.80
N GLU A 5 25.28 26.13 4.60
CA GLU A 5 25.02 25.94 6.03
C GLU A 5 23.84 24.99 6.25
N PHE A 6 22.77 25.14 5.45
CA PHE A 6 21.60 24.28 5.53
C PHE A 6 21.91 22.84 5.13
N LEU A 7 22.71 22.63 4.08
CA LEU A 7 23.15 21.29 3.68
C LEU A 7 24.00 20.61 4.76
N ASN A 8 24.85 21.36 5.47
CA ASN A 8 25.60 20.85 6.61
C ASN A 8 24.68 20.50 7.79
N LEU A 9 23.64 21.31 8.02
CA LEU A 9 22.62 21.04 9.04
C LEU A 9 21.86 19.74 8.77
N ILE A 10 21.47 19.49 7.52
CA ILE A 10 20.82 18.24 7.07
C ILE A 10 21.71 17.03 7.38
N LYS A 11 22.99 17.07 6.98
CA LYS A 11 23.94 15.97 7.23
C LYS A 11 24.08 15.66 8.71
N ARG A 12 24.10 16.70 9.56
CA ARG A 12 24.25 16.57 11.02
C ARG A 12 23.00 16.01 11.70
N LYS A 13 21.82 16.33 11.15
CA LYS A 13 20.50 15.98 11.73
C LYS A 13 19.74 14.92 10.93
N ILE A 14 20.45 14.12 10.13
CA ILE A 14 19.83 13.06 9.31
C ILE A 14 19.02 12.06 10.16
N GLY A 15 19.44 11.80 11.40
CA GLY A 15 18.69 10.98 12.36
C GLY A 15 17.30 11.54 12.68
N THR A 16 17.21 12.85 12.93
CA THR A 16 15.93 13.55 13.13
C THR A 16 15.04 13.49 11.88
N ILE A 17 15.63 13.65 10.68
CA ILE A 17 14.90 13.54 9.41
C ILE A 17 14.27 12.17 9.28
N ILE A 18 15.10 11.12 9.41
CA ILE A 18 14.65 9.73 9.29
C ILE A 18 13.57 9.44 10.33
N PHE A 19 13.73 9.90 11.57
CA PHE A 19 12.74 9.68 12.63
C PHE A 19 11.38 10.28 12.29
N ILE A 20 11.34 11.55 11.85
CA ILE A 20 10.08 12.25 11.52
C ILE A 20 9.43 11.58 10.32
N VAL A 21 10.19 11.27 9.26
CA VAL A 21 9.67 10.56 8.08
C VAL A 21 9.09 9.20 8.47
N LEU A 22 9.80 8.44 9.30
CA LEU A 22 9.34 7.13 9.78
C LEU A 22 8.05 7.26 10.58
N LEU A 23 7.92 8.28 11.42
CA LEU A 23 6.71 8.55 12.20
C LEU A 23 5.50 8.79 11.28
N PHE A 24 5.65 9.60 10.23
CA PHE A 24 4.60 9.82 9.23
C PHE A 24 4.22 8.53 8.48
N LEU A 25 5.21 7.70 8.13
CA LEU A 25 4.95 6.41 7.48
C LEU A 25 4.18 5.46 8.39
N VAL A 26 4.61 5.29 9.65
CA VAL A 26 3.92 4.43 10.63
C VAL A 26 2.49 4.90 10.86
N PHE A 27 2.30 6.22 11.03
CA PHE A 27 0.96 6.80 11.18
C PHE A 27 0.09 6.52 9.95
N THR A 28 0.63 6.68 8.75
CA THR A 28 -0.11 6.42 7.50
C THR A 28 -0.50 4.95 7.35
N VAL A 29 0.40 4.02 7.69
CA VAL A 29 0.10 2.58 7.69
C VAL A 29 -1.03 2.28 8.69
N PHE A 30 -0.94 2.83 9.90
CA PHE A 30 -1.98 2.66 10.92
C PHE A 30 -3.36 3.14 10.42
N PHE A 31 -3.44 4.34 9.85
CA PHE A 31 -4.69 4.86 9.26
C PHE A 31 -5.19 4.07 8.06
N THR A 32 -4.28 3.49 7.28
CA THR A 32 -4.61 2.69 6.09
C THR A 32 -5.24 1.35 6.48
N VAL A 33 -4.71 0.69 7.52
CA VAL A 33 -5.20 -0.62 7.98
C VAL A 33 -6.57 -0.54 8.67
N ILE A 34 -6.92 0.60 9.27
CA ILE A 34 -8.25 0.82 9.87
C ILE A 34 -9.34 0.96 8.80
N GLN A 35 -9.00 1.34 7.58
CA GLN A 35 -9.96 1.50 6.49
C GLN A 35 -10.31 0.14 5.87
N PRO A 36 -11.58 -0.11 5.50
CA PRO A 36 -11.95 -1.36 4.85
C PRO A 36 -11.30 -1.46 3.48
N PHE A 37 -10.54 -2.53 3.26
CA PHE A 37 -9.98 -2.88 1.96
C PHE A 37 -11.09 -3.25 0.98
N LYS A 38 -11.03 -2.69 -0.23
CA LYS A 38 -12.01 -2.95 -1.29
C LYS A 38 -11.34 -3.47 -2.54
N TYR A 39 -11.94 -4.49 -3.13
CA TYR A 39 -11.63 -4.98 -4.46
C TYR A 39 -12.24 -4.06 -5.51
N GLY A 40 -11.68 -4.10 -6.72
CA GLY A 40 -12.13 -3.29 -7.85
C GLY A 40 -12.58 -4.17 -8.99
N SER A 41 -13.63 -3.74 -9.69
CA SER A 41 -14.08 -4.29 -10.97
C SER A 41 -14.07 -3.19 -12.01
N LYS A 42 -13.68 -3.51 -13.24
CA LYS A 42 -13.67 -2.56 -14.37
C LYS A 42 -14.41 -3.15 -15.56
N SER A 43 -15.31 -2.37 -16.16
CA SER A 43 -15.98 -2.69 -17.42
C SER A 43 -16.01 -1.47 -18.34
N ARG A 44 -16.12 -1.71 -19.66
CA ARG A 44 -16.24 -0.67 -20.69
C ARG A 44 -17.44 -0.94 -21.57
N LEU A 45 -18.28 0.08 -21.76
CA LEU A 45 -19.44 0.00 -22.63
C LEU A 45 -19.34 1.07 -23.73
N LEU A 46 -19.73 0.72 -24.95
CA LEU A 46 -19.82 1.60 -26.10
C LEU A 46 -21.28 1.98 -26.33
N VAL A 47 -21.55 3.28 -26.37
CA VAL A 47 -22.81 3.86 -26.80
C VAL A 47 -22.68 4.21 -28.28
N VAL A 48 -23.59 3.66 -29.09
CA VAL A 48 -23.63 3.90 -30.53
C VAL A 48 -25.04 4.32 -30.91
N GLN A 49 -25.16 5.46 -31.57
CA GLN A 49 -26.41 5.88 -32.20
C GLN A 49 -26.42 5.50 -33.69
N ASN A 50 -27.60 5.11 -34.19
CA ASN A 50 -27.82 4.84 -35.60
C ASN A 50 -27.95 6.18 -36.34
N PHE A 51 -27.02 6.45 -37.26
CA PHE A 51 -27.04 7.64 -38.11
C PHE A 51 -27.15 7.25 -39.59
N PRO A 52 -27.77 8.09 -40.43
CA PRO A 52 -27.73 7.90 -41.88
C PRO A 52 -26.29 8.00 -42.39
N ALA A 53 -25.99 7.28 -43.48
CA ALA A 53 -24.63 7.18 -44.03
C ALA A 53 -24.01 8.53 -44.47
N SER A 54 -24.83 9.57 -44.63
CA SER A 54 -24.42 10.93 -44.98
C SER A 54 -24.12 11.83 -43.76
N ALA A 55 -24.22 11.30 -42.53
CA ALA A 55 -23.98 12.09 -41.33
C ALA A 55 -22.47 12.33 -41.10
N ASP A 56 -22.15 13.51 -40.57
CA ASP A 56 -20.79 13.91 -40.23
C ASP A 56 -20.23 13.10 -39.04
N LEU A 57 -19.06 12.49 -39.22
CA LEU A 57 -18.39 11.67 -38.22
C LEU A 57 -18.11 12.43 -36.92
N TYR A 58 -17.81 13.73 -37.01
CA TYR A 58 -17.55 14.54 -35.82
C TYR A 58 -18.85 14.75 -35.01
N ALA A 59 -19.93 15.13 -35.68
CA ALA A 59 -21.25 15.22 -35.06
C ALA A 59 -21.70 13.89 -34.43
N ILE A 60 -21.46 12.75 -35.10
CA ILE A 60 -21.74 11.42 -34.58
C ILE A 60 -20.96 11.15 -33.29
N SER A 61 -19.65 11.40 -33.29
CA SER A 61 -18.80 11.17 -32.11
C SER A 61 -19.26 12.03 -30.93
N LYS A 62 -19.55 13.32 -31.18
CA LYS A 62 -20.00 14.23 -30.14
C LYS A 62 -21.36 13.85 -29.56
N SER A 63 -22.28 13.38 -30.41
CA SER A 63 -23.57 12.86 -29.95
C SER A 63 -23.39 11.60 -29.07
N ASN A 64 -22.57 10.65 -29.50
CA ASN A 64 -22.28 9.44 -28.73
C ASN A 64 -21.61 9.75 -27.39
N GLU A 65 -20.67 10.70 -27.36
CA GLU A 65 -20.04 11.19 -26.12
C GLU A 65 -21.08 11.83 -25.19
N HIS A 66 -21.97 12.66 -25.74
CA HIS A 66 -23.05 13.28 -24.97
C HIS A 66 -23.99 12.25 -24.34
N LEU A 67 -24.44 11.27 -25.12
CA LEU A 67 -25.27 10.15 -24.65
C LEU A 67 -24.55 9.32 -23.58
N SER A 68 -23.26 9.05 -23.79
CA SER A 68 -22.41 8.39 -22.80
C SER A 68 -22.35 9.19 -21.49
N GLY A 69 -22.28 10.52 -21.59
CA GLY A 69 -22.30 11.42 -20.44
C GLY A 69 -23.61 11.41 -19.67
N ILE A 70 -24.74 11.33 -20.36
CA ILE A 70 -26.05 11.16 -19.73
C ILE A 70 -26.10 9.83 -18.98
N LEU A 71 -25.76 8.72 -19.65
CA LEU A 71 -25.79 7.39 -19.05
C LEU A 71 -24.82 7.27 -17.86
N ALA A 72 -23.62 7.85 -17.95
CA ALA A 72 -22.67 7.87 -16.84
C ALA A 72 -23.24 8.61 -15.61
N LYS A 73 -23.97 9.72 -15.81
CA LYS A 73 -24.65 10.45 -14.71
C LYS A 73 -25.82 9.65 -14.14
N VAL A 74 -26.58 8.97 -14.99
CA VAL A 74 -27.75 8.16 -14.60
C VAL A 74 -27.37 7.04 -13.64
N ILE A 75 -26.17 6.46 -13.76
CA ILE A 75 -25.67 5.42 -12.84
C ILE A 75 -25.74 5.87 -11.37
N TYR A 76 -25.61 7.17 -11.10
CA TYR A 76 -25.68 7.75 -9.76
C TYR A 76 -27.11 8.06 -9.28
N SER A 77 -28.11 7.88 -10.12
CA SER A 77 -29.51 8.18 -9.78
C SER A 77 -30.14 7.08 -8.91
N ASN A 78 -31.12 7.48 -8.09
CA ASN A 78 -31.90 6.54 -7.29
C ASN A 78 -32.69 5.56 -8.17
N SER A 79 -33.22 6.02 -9.32
CA SER A 79 -33.95 5.16 -10.25
C SER A 79 -33.08 4.02 -10.76
N PHE A 80 -31.88 4.33 -11.23
CA PHE A 80 -30.92 3.33 -11.71
C PHE A 80 -30.46 2.38 -10.60
N TYR A 81 -30.19 2.90 -9.39
CA TYR A 81 -29.88 2.07 -8.23
C TYR A 81 -30.97 1.04 -7.94
N ASN A 82 -32.24 1.45 -7.93
CA ASN A 82 -33.37 0.55 -7.70
C ASN A 82 -33.51 -0.50 -8.81
N ASP A 83 -33.31 -0.10 -10.07
CA ASP A 83 -33.30 -1.01 -11.22
C ASP A 83 -32.19 -2.07 -11.09
N VAL A 84 -30.99 -1.67 -10.64
CA VAL A 84 -29.88 -2.59 -10.39
C VAL A 84 -30.22 -3.56 -9.27
N LEU A 85 -30.79 -3.10 -8.16
CA LEU A 85 -31.18 -4.00 -7.06
C LEU A 85 -32.37 -4.92 -7.40
N ALA A 86 -33.16 -4.57 -8.41
CA ALA A 86 -34.29 -5.35 -8.90
C ALA A 86 -33.95 -6.21 -10.14
N SER A 87 -32.70 -6.22 -10.58
CA SER A 87 -32.26 -6.86 -11.83
C SER A 87 -32.19 -8.40 -11.79
N GLY A 88 -32.51 -9.02 -10.66
CA GLY A 88 -32.47 -10.48 -10.47
C GLY A 88 -31.11 -11.04 -10.03
N PHE A 89 -30.09 -10.19 -9.92
CA PHE A 89 -28.78 -10.57 -9.37
C PHE A 89 -28.83 -10.63 -7.84
N ASN A 90 -28.01 -11.49 -7.24
CA ASN A 90 -27.99 -11.71 -5.79
C ASN A 90 -27.17 -10.62 -5.06
N ILE A 91 -27.69 -9.39 -5.07
CA ILE A 91 -27.04 -8.22 -4.47
C ILE A 91 -27.56 -8.00 -3.04
N ASP A 92 -26.64 -7.98 -2.09
CA ASP A 92 -26.92 -7.65 -0.71
C ASP A 92 -27.24 -6.16 -0.56
N ARG A 93 -28.53 -5.85 -0.44
CA ARG A 93 -29.04 -4.48 -0.23
C ARG A 93 -28.58 -3.90 1.11
N SER A 94 -28.32 -4.75 2.11
CA SER A 94 -27.95 -4.31 3.46
C SER A 94 -26.60 -3.61 3.49
N TYR A 95 -25.71 -3.90 2.53
CA TYR A 95 -24.44 -3.19 2.37
C TYR A 95 -24.65 -1.67 2.19
N PHE A 96 -25.66 -1.28 1.41
CA PHE A 96 -25.97 0.13 1.16
C PHE A 96 -26.84 0.73 2.25
N SER A 97 -27.81 -0.02 2.79
CA SER A 97 -28.78 0.47 3.78
C SER A 97 -28.36 0.34 5.24
N LYS A 98 -27.22 -0.30 5.56
CA LYS A 98 -26.69 -0.62 6.91
C LYS A 98 -27.29 0.24 8.04
N ASN A 99 -28.37 -0.29 8.63
CA ASN A 99 -29.09 0.19 9.82
C ASN A 99 -29.80 1.56 9.72
N SER A 100 -30.11 2.08 8.54
CA SER A 100 -30.84 3.34 8.41
C SER A 100 -31.64 3.38 7.11
N SER A 101 -32.96 3.61 7.20
CA SER A 101 -33.86 3.89 6.07
C SER A 101 -33.63 5.27 5.44
N ASN A 102 -32.41 5.80 5.52
CA ASN A 102 -32.07 7.12 5.04
C ASN A 102 -31.46 7.01 3.63
N LEU A 103 -32.28 7.35 2.64
CA LEU A 103 -31.94 7.35 1.22
C LEU A 103 -30.66 8.15 0.90
N GLU A 104 -30.41 9.28 1.58
CA GLU A 104 -29.21 10.08 1.34
C GLU A 104 -27.93 9.30 1.67
N LYS A 105 -27.94 8.56 2.79
CA LYS A 105 -26.79 7.74 3.20
C LYS A 105 -26.56 6.57 2.26
N GLU A 106 -27.65 5.96 1.78
CA GLU A 106 -27.60 4.88 0.79
C GLU A 106 -26.98 5.37 -0.51
N MET A 107 -27.50 6.45 -1.07
CA MET A 107 -26.99 7.02 -2.33
C MET A 107 -25.56 7.52 -2.19
N LYS A 108 -25.16 8.03 -1.01
CA LYS A 108 -23.76 8.39 -0.74
C LYS A 108 -22.84 7.16 -0.71
N ARG A 109 -23.30 6.01 -0.21
CA ARG A 109 -22.54 4.75 -0.25
C ARG A 109 -22.48 4.18 -1.66
N TRP A 110 -23.59 4.20 -2.38
CA TRP A 110 -23.68 3.84 -3.80
C TRP A 110 -22.70 4.65 -4.65
N GLY A 111 -22.76 5.99 -4.55
CA GLY A 111 -21.86 6.89 -5.28
C GLY A 111 -20.38 6.73 -4.91
N LYS A 112 -20.05 6.27 -3.69
CA LYS A 112 -18.67 5.92 -3.31
C LYS A 112 -18.23 4.54 -3.82
N ALA A 113 -19.19 3.65 -4.10
CA ALA A 113 -18.91 2.33 -4.62
C ALA A 113 -18.67 2.35 -6.14
N ILE A 114 -19.08 3.42 -6.84
CA ILE A 114 -19.06 3.44 -8.31
C ILE A 114 -18.39 4.70 -8.83
N GLU A 115 -17.48 4.51 -9.79
CA GLU A 115 -16.89 5.56 -10.60
C GLU A 115 -17.25 5.29 -12.07
N ALA A 116 -18.12 6.11 -12.64
CA ALA A 116 -18.45 6.08 -14.06
C ALA A 116 -17.88 7.33 -14.75
N LYS A 117 -17.10 7.13 -15.80
CA LYS A 117 -16.46 8.22 -16.56
C LYS A 117 -16.63 7.98 -18.06
N VAL A 118 -16.87 9.04 -18.81
CA VAL A 118 -16.83 8.99 -20.27
C VAL A 118 -15.39 9.19 -20.72
N LEU A 119 -14.95 8.38 -21.68
CA LEU A 119 -13.70 8.63 -22.37
C LEU A 119 -13.93 9.70 -23.43
N SER A 120 -13.27 10.86 -23.28
CA SER A 120 -13.44 12.03 -24.13
C SER A 120 -13.30 11.69 -25.62
N ASP A 121 -14.10 12.38 -26.44
CA ASP A 121 -14.14 12.21 -27.90
C ASP A 121 -14.51 10.79 -28.35
N THR A 122 -15.14 10.01 -27.47
CA THR A 122 -15.65 8.67 -27.78
C THR A 122 -17.06 8.46 -27.22
N GLY A 123 -17.72 7.39 -27.67
CA GLY A 123 -18.94 6.88 -27.04
C GLY A 123 -18.69 5.88 -25.90
N ILE A 124 -17.50 5.87 -25.28
CA ILE A 124 -17.14 4.83 -24.30
C ILE A 124 -17.36 5.31 -22.88
N ILE A 125 -18.04 4.48 -22.08
CA ILE A 125 -18.19 4.63 -20.64
C ILE A 125 -17.26 3.64 -19.93
N ASP A 126 -16.30 4.15 -19.14
CA ASP A 126 -15.46 3.40 -18.21
C ASP A 126 -16.18 3.33 -16.85
N ILE A 127 -16.52 2.13 -16.42
CA ILE A 127 -17.22 1.89 -15.15
C ILE A 127 -16.29 1.12 -14.22
N LYS A 128 -16.05 1.67 -13.04
CA LYS A 128 -15.29 1.04 -11.97
C LYS A 128 -16.15 0.90 -10.73
N ILE A 129 -16.15 -0.29 -10.16
CA ILE A 129 -16.96 -0.61 -8.98
C ILE A 129 -16.04 -1.10 -7.88
N PHE A 130 -16.37 -0.75 -6.63
CA PHE A 130 -15.57 -1.06 -5.46
C PHE A 130 -16.41 -1.68 -4.36
N HIS A 131 -16.02 -2.86 -3.91
CA HIS A 131 -16.72 -3.59 -2.86
C HIS A 131 -15.75 -4.41 -2.00
N THR A 132 -16.11 -4.66 -0.74
CA THR A 132 -15.28 -5.44 0.20
C THR A 132 -15.33 -6.95 -0.10
N ASP A 133 -16.46 -7.42 -0.62
CA ASP A 133 -16.69 -8.79 -1.04
C ASP A 133 -16.60 -8.93 -2.57
N LYS A 134 -15.84 -9.92 -3.06
CA LYS A 134 -15.60 -10.17 -4.51
C LYS A 134 -16.84 -10.72 -5.24
N SER A 135 -17.63 -11.56 -4.59
CA SER A 135 -18.84 -12.13 -5.19
C SER A 135 -19.89 -11.03 -5.39
N GLN A 136 -20.14 -10.21 -4.37
CA GLN A 136 -21.03 -9.06 -4.48
C GLN A 136 -20.53 -8.03 -5.52
N LEU A 137 -19.21 -7.81 -5.59
CA LEU A 137 -18.62 -6.97 -6.63
C LEU A 137 -18.96 -7.46 -8.04
N GLU A 138 -18.86 -8.77 -8.26
CA GLU A 138 -19.21 -9.41 -9.53
C GLU A 138 -20.69 -9.18 -9.87
N GLN A 139 -21.58 -9.51 -8.94
CA GLN A 139 -23.03 -9.39 -9.10
C GLN A 139 -23.43 -7.94 -9.42
N ILE A 140 -22.93 -6.97 -8.66
CA ILE A 140 -23.20 -5.54 -8.90
C ILE A 140 -22.67 -5.09 -10.26
N SER A 141 -21.48 -5.55 -10.65
CA SER A 141 -20.87 -5.16 -11.94
C SER A 141 -21.65 -5.71 -13.13
N GLN A 142 -22.07 -6.97 -13.06
CA GLN A 142 -22.88 -7.58 -14.10
C GLN A 142 -24.27 -6.94 -14.17
N ALA A 143 -24.89 -6.66 -13.03
CA ALA A 143 -26.19 -5.99 -12.95
C ALA A 143 -26.17 -4.58 -13.54
N ILE A 144 -25.14 -3.77 -13.25
CA ILE A 144 -24.98 -2.44 -13.84
C ILE A 144 -24.87 -2.52 -15.36
N ASN A 145 -24.01 -3.42 -15.87
CA ASN A 145 -23.87 -3.63 -17.31
C ASN A 145 -25.20 -4.10 -17.95
N PHE A 146 -25.91 -5.00 -17.27
CA PHE A 146 -27.20 -5.52 -17.72
C PHE A 146 -28.26 -4.40 -17.81
N ILE A 147 -28.40 -3.59 -16.76
CA ILE A 147 -29.38 -2.49 -16.74
C ILE A 147 -29.04 -1.43 -17.78
N LEU A 148 -27.77 -1.06 -17.96
CA LEU A 148 -27.39 -0.15 -19.05
C LEU A 148 -27.73 -0.74 -20.41
N LYS A 149 -27.48 -2.04 -20.64
CA LYS A 149 -27.82 -2.67 -21.91
C LYS A 149 -29.32 -2.81 -22.15
N ALA A 150 -30.10 -3.13 -21.12
CA ALA A 150 -31.52 -3.46 -21.25
C ALA A 150 -32.45 -2.25 -21.10
N LYS A 151 -32.04 -1.25 -20.32
CA LYS A 151 -32.89 -0.12 -19.92
C LYS A 151 -32.35 1.25 -20.33
N HIS A 152 -31.26 1.35 -21.10
CA HIS A 152 -30.70 2.67 -21.50
C HIS A 152 -31.74 3.62 -22.11
N GLN A 153 -32.66 3.11 -22.93
CA GLN A 153 -33.70 3.90 -23.60
C GLN A 153 -34.54 4.77 -22.66
N PHE A 154 -34.79 4.31 -21.43
CA PHE A 154 -35.58 5.05 -20.45
C PHE A 154 -34.87 6.28 -19.91
N TYR A 155 -33.56 6.41 -20.14
CA TYR A 155 -32.75 7.48 -19.56
C TYR A 155 -32.30 8.54 -20.56
N HIS A 156 -32.29 8.24 -21.86
CA HIS A 156 -31.88 9.18 -22.91
C HIS A 156 -33.01 9.57 -23.88
N GLY A 157 -34.15 8.88 -23.85
CA GLY A 157 -35.35 9.25 -24.61
C GLY A 157 -35.28 9.04 -26.13
N SER A 158 -34.17 8.56 -26.68
CA SER A 158 -33.98 8.33 -28.12
C SER A 158 -34.41 6.93 -28.59
N GLY A 159 -35.08 6.15 -27.72
CA GLY A 159 -35.59 4.81 -28.03
C GLY A 159 -34.52 3.84 -28.53
N ASP A 160 -34.88 3.04 -29.53
CA ASP A 160 -34.05 2.00 -30.15
C ASP A 160 -32.97 2.54 -31.12
N ASN A 161 -32.94 3.85 -31.36
CA ASN A 161 -31.91 4.46 -32.21
C ASN A 161 -30.53 4.52 -31.55
N VAL A 162 -30.45 4.17 -30.26
CA VAL A 162 -29.20 4.08 -29.51
C VAL A 162 -29.03 2.64 -29.08
N SER A 163 -27.80 2.13 -29.13
CA SER A 163 -27.44 0.81 -28.64
C SER A 163 -26.28 0.93 -27.67
N VAL A 164 -26.34 0.15 -26.59
CA VAL A 164 -25.25 0.03 -25.62
C VAL A 164 -24.62 -1.36 -25.76
N LYS A 165 -23.36 -1.38 -26.16
CA LYS A 165 -22.57 -2.61 -26.36
C LYS A 165 -21.53 -2.75 -25.27
N VAL A 166 -21.41 -3.93 -24.67
CA VAL A 166 -20.33 -4.21 -23.73
C VAL A 166 -19.07 -4.50 -24.54
N ILE A 167 -18.03 -3.67 -24.39
CA ILE A 167 -16.72 -3.88 -25.02
C ILE A 167 -15.89 -4.80 -24.12
N ASP A 168 -15.84 -4.48 -22.84
CA ASP A 168 -15.14 -5.27 -21.83
C ASP A 168 -16.12 -5.74 -20.77
N GLN A 169 -16.14 -7.04 -20.53
CA GLN A 169 -16.85 -7.63 -19.39
C GLN A 169 -16.18 -7.19 -18.08
N PRO A 170 -16.91 -7.22 -16.94
CA PRO A 170 -16.34 -6.89 -15.64
C PRO A 170 -15.15 -7.79 -15.30
N ILE A 171 -13.96 -7.20 -15.16
CA ILE A 171 -12.75 -7.89 -14.69
C ILE A 171 -12.52 -7.55 -13.22
N ILE A 172 -12.50 -8.56 -12.36
CA ILE A 172 -12.35 -8.41 -10.92
C ILE A 172 -10.86 -8.49 -10.54
N SER A 173 -10.40 -7.53 -9.75
CA SER A 173 -9.05 -7.53 -9.21
C SER A 173 -8.87 -8.62 -8.15
N ASN A 174 -7.78 -9.37 -8.27
CA ASN A 174 -7.38 -10.35 -7.26
C ASN A 174 -6.97 -9.70 -5.93
N TRP A 175 -6.47 -8.46 -5.99
CA TRP A 175 -5.98 -7.70 -4.84
C TRP A 175 -6.84 -6.47 -4.56
N PRO A 176 -6.94 -6.02 -3.29
CA PRO A 176 -7.61 -4.78 -2.96
C PRO A 176 -6.99 -3.59 -3.69
N VAL A 177 -7.82 -2.73 -4.26
CA VAL A 177 -7.42 -1.53 -5.01
C VAL A 177 -7.62 -0.24 -4.20
N LYS A 178 -8.36 -0.31 -3.09
CA LYS A 178 -8.58 0.80 -2.15
C LYS A 178 -8.42 0.30 -0.71
N PRO A 179 -7.83 1.10 0.20
CA PRO A 179 -7.10 2.35 -0.07
C PRO A 179 -5.83 2.11 -0.91
N ASN A 180 -5.38 3.13 -1.66
CA ASN A 180 -4.16 3.02 -2.47
C ASN A 180 -2.93 3.13 -1.57
N VAL A 181 -2.47 2.00 -1.06
CA VAL A 181 -1.36 1.91 -0.09
C VAL A 181 -0.09 2.57 -0.63
N VAL A 182 0.26 2.31 -1.89
CA VAL A 182 1.47 2.85 -2.51
C VAL A 182 1.42 4.37 -2.58
N MET A 183 0.32 4.93 -3.09
CA MET A 183 0.15 6.38 -3.18
C MET A 183 0.16 7.02 -1.79
N ASN A 184 -0.50 6.42 -0.81
CA ASN A 184 -0.53 6.93 0.57
C ASN A 184 0.88 6.98 1.18
N LEU A 185 1.69 5.93 0.97
CA LEU A 185 3.08 5.89 1.46
C LEU A 185 3.97 6.93 0.78
N VAL A 186 3.83 7.13 -0.53
CA VAL A 186 4.56 8.17 -1.27
C VAL A 186 4.19 9.57 -0.73
N LEU A 187 2.91 9.84 -0.53
CA LEU A 187 2.46 11.11 0.05
C LEU A 187 2.99 11.29 1.47
N ALA A 188 2.91 10.27 2.31
CA ALA A 188 3.43 10.30 3.68
C ALA A 188 4.93 10.58 3.73
N PHE A 189 5.70 9.98 2.81
CA PHE A 189 7.12 10.23 2.67
C PHE A 189 7.40 11.70 2.29
N ILE A 190 6.68 12.25 1.31
CA ILE A 190 6.81 13.65 0.88
C ILE A 190 6.47 14.60 2.03
N PHE A 191 5.33 14.40 2.70
CA PHE A 191 4.92 15.23 3.84
C PHE A 191 5.90 15.09 5.02
N GLY A 192 6.38 13.89 5.32
CA GLY A 192 7.39 13.65 6.34
C GLY A 192 8.70 14.38 6.03
N LEU A 193 9.15 14.37 4.78
CA LEU A 193 10.34 15.11 4.35
C LEU A 193 10.15 16.61 4.54
N ILE A 194 9.06 17.17 4.02
CA ILE A 194 8.76 18.61 4.15
C ILE A 194 8.71 19.00 5.64
N ALA A 195 7.96 18.26 6.45
CA ALA A 195 7.84 18.51 7.88
C ALA A 195 9.19 18.42 8.60
N SER A 196 10.03 17.45 8.25
CA SER A 196 11.35 17.29 8.86
C SER A 196 12.33 18.40 8.49
N LEU A 197 12.32 18.86 7.24
CA LEU A 197 13.14 19.98 6.78
C LEU A 197 12.69 21.28 7.44
N SER A 198 11.38 21.52 7.51
CA SER A 198 10.82 22.66 8.24
C SER A 198 11.20 22.60 9.73
N TYR A 199 11.09 21.43 10.37
CA TYR A 199 11.46 21.26 11.78
C TYR A 199 12.92 21.61 12.03
N ILE A 200 13.85 21.10 11.22
CA ILE A 200 15.28 21.37 11.37
C ILE A 200 15.62 22.84 11.08
N TYR A 201 14.91 23.46 10.13
CA TYR A 201 15.06 24.87 9.82
C TYR A 201 14.67 25.77 10.99
N PHE A 202 13.53 25.50 11.64
CA PHE A 202 13.07 26.27 12.81
C PHE A 202 13.82 25.92 14.11
N PHE A 203 14.33 24.69 14.23
CA PHE A 203 15.04 24.20 15.42
C PHE A 203 16.48 23.74 15.08
N PRO A 204 17.37 24.67 14.70
CA PRO A 204 18.73 24.32 14.27
C PRO A 204 19.63 23.84 15.43
N GLU A 205 19.30 24.18 16.67
CA GLU A 205 20.10 23.88 17.87
C GLU A 205 20.29 22.38 18.12
N GLU A 206 21.47 21.97 18.62
CA GLU A 206 21.82 20.56 18.90
C GLU A 206 20.88 19.90 19.92
N LYS A 207 20.29 20.68 20.84
CA LYS A 207 19.38 20.16 21.89
C LYS A 207 18.12 19.47 21.34
N TYR A 208 17.74 19.80 20.11
CA TYR A 208 16.58 19.19 19.41
C TYR A 208 16.99 18.08 18.43
N ASN A 209 18.19 17.51 18.57
CA ASN A 209 18.64 16.40 17.74
C ASN A 209 18.16 15.06 18.32
N ILE A 210 17.24 14.40 17.62
CA ILE A 210 16.76 13.06 17.99
C ILE A 210 17.80 12.07 17.48
N ARG A 211 18.75 11.70 18.34
CA ARG A 211 19.81 10.75 17.99
C ARG A 211 19.30 9.33 18.18
N LEU A 212 18.92 8.69 17.08
CA LEU A 212 18.50 7.27 17.06
C LEU A 212 19.65 6.28 17.29
N TRP A 213 20.90 6.70 17.07
CA TRP A 213 22.08 5.87 17.36
C TRP A 213 22.93 6.50 18.47
N PRO A 214 23.25 5.75 19.54
CA PRO A 214 24.20 6.20 20.54
C PRO A 214 25.58 6.37 19.90
N LYS A 215 26.24 7.50 20.15
CA LYS A 215 27.65 7.70 19.78
C LYS A 215 28.43 6.57 20.46
N ARG A 216 28.99 5.63 19.68
CA ARG A 216 30.06 4.76 20.17
C ARG A 216 31.16 5.69 20.65
N SER A 217 31.28 5.86 21.97
CA SER A 217 32.39 6.57 22.56
C SER A 217 33.65 5.84 22.11
N ARG A 218 34.42 6.47 21.22
CA ARG A 218 35.81 6.08 21.03
C ARG A 218 36.56 6.51 22.28
N THR A 219 36.41 5.73 23.35
CA THR A 219 37.27 5.79 24.53
C THR A 219 38.64 5.21 24.15
N LYS A 220 39.38 5.89 23.29
CA LYS A 220 40.77 5.56 22.94
C LYS A 220 41.56 6.84 22.68
N LYS A 221 41.75 7.66 23.72
CA LYS A 221 42.84 8.65 23.80
C LYS A 221 43.01 9.19 25.23
N SER A 222 43.36 8.32 26.17
CA SER A 222 43.91 8.72 27.48
C SER A 222 44.75 7.60 28.14
N LYS A 223 45.36 6.72 27.33
CA LYS A 223 46.32 5.71 27.85
C LYS A 223 47.73 5.88 27.29
N LYS A 224 47.95 6.84 26.40
CA LYS A 224 49.28 7.19 25.88
C LYS A 224 49.93 8.38 26.61
N GLU A 225 49.15 9.34 27.11
CA GLU A 225 49.67 10.48 27.89
C GLU A 225 50.01 10.07 29.34
N VAL A 226 49.15 9.30 30.01
CA VAL A 226 49.43 8.77 31.37
C VAL A 226 50.70 7.89 31.39
N ARG A 227 50.96 7.15 30.30
CA ARG A 227 52.15 6.29 30.18
C ARG A 227 53.43 7.07 29.83
N GLN A 228 53.31 8.31 29.35
CA GLN A 228 54.46 9.19 29.16
C GLN A 228 54.83 9.89 30.48
N GLU A 229 53.86 10.36 31.27
CA GLU A 229 54.14 10.91 32.61
C GLU A 229 54.76 9.87 33.57
N GLU A 230 54.27 8.63 33.58
CA GLU A 230 54.92 7.53 34.35
C GLU A 230 56.37 7.27 33.91
N LYS A 231 56.68 7.40 32.62
CA LYS A 231 58.05 7.25 32.11
C LYS A 231 58.97 8.40 32.49
N TYR A 232 58.44 9.62 32.61
CA TYR A 232 59.21 10.77 33.07
C TYR A 232 59.45 10.73 34.58
N LEU A 233 58.47 10.28 35.37
CA LEU A 233 58.63 10.08 36.82
C LEU A 233 59.59 8.93 37.15
N MET A 234 59.55 7.80 36.41
CA MET A 234 60.51 6.70 36.60
C MET A 234 61.94 7.04 36.15
N SER A 235 62.16 8.07 35.34
CA SER A 235 63.50 8.50 34.93
C SER A 235 64.18 9.41 35.95
N SER A 236 63.45 10.05 36.87
CA SER A 236 64.06 10.99 37.85
C SER A 236 64.47 10.34 39.17
N GLU A 237 64.13 9.07 39.40
CA GLU A 237 64.48 8.34 40.63
C GLU A 237 65.57 7.26 40.44
N ALA A 238 66.13 7.10 39.24
CA ALA A 238 67.13 6.08 38.91
C ALA A 238 68.57 6.41 39.40
N GLY A 239 68.69 6.90 40.64
CA GLY A 239 69.95 7.28 41.27
C GLY A 239 70.20 6.63 42.63
N LYS A 240 69.51 5.55 42.99
CA LYS A 240 69.78 4.79 44.22
C LYS A 240 69.58 3.29 43.99
N GLU A 241 70.67 2.53 44.07
CA GLU A 241 70.65 1.08 44.31
C GLU A 241 69.89 0.78 45.60
N PRO A 242 69.19 -0.36 45.67
CA PRO A 242 69.75 -1.40 46.53
C PRO A 242 69.52 -2.85 46.07
N VAL A 243 70.55 -3.65 46.33
CA VAL A 243 70.55 -4.89 47.14
C VAL A 243 69.51 -5.97 46.80
N ASN A 244 70.01 -6.92 46.01
CA ASN A 244 69.91 -8.38 46.14
C ASN A 244 69.09 -8.94 47.33
N ASN A 245 68.02 -9.68 47.03
CA ASN A 245 67.63 -10.85 47.81
C ASN A 245 66.90 -11.88 46.95
N ARG A 246 67.42 -13.12 47.01
CA ARG A 246 66.84 -14.36 46.50
C ARG A 246 65.82 -14.90 47.50
N GLU A 247 64.67 -15.35 47.01
CA GLU A 247 63.92 -16.56 47.42
C GLU A 247 62.67 -16.62 46.51
N SER A 248 62.57 -17.62 45.62
CA SER A 248 62.07 -18.98 45.84
C SER A 248 60.54 -19.09 45.67
N ASN A 249 60.15 -20.01 44.78
CA ASN A 249 58.84 -20.60 44.48
C ASN A 249 58.00 -19.99 43.35
N ASN A 250 57.19 -20.73 42.58
CA ASN A 250 57.19 -22.07 41.98
C ASN A 250 55.89 -22.09 41.11
N SER A 251 55.82 -22.97 40.12
CA SER A 251 54.64 -23.32 39.28
C SER A 251 54.29 -22.30 38.17
N ASP A 252 54.83 -22.41 36.97
CA ASP A 252 54.75 -23.47 35.93
C ASP A 252 53.52 -23.33 35.01
N ASN A 253 53.83 -23.49 33.73
CA ASN A 253 53.16 -22.98 32.55
C ASN A 253 51.90 -23.76 32.18
N GLY A 254 51.01 -23.03 31.51
CA GLY A 254 49.93 -23.65 30.74
C GLY A 254 50.44 -24.43 29.53
N HIS A 255 49.61 -25.34 29.05
CA HIS A 255 49.59 -25.71 27.64
C HIS A 255 48.16 -26.00 27.17
N LYS A 256 47.91 -25.52 25.94
CA LYS A 256 46.73 -25.76 25.11
C LYS A 256 46.82 -27.14 24.45
N GLU A 257 45.67 -27.80 24.26
CA GLU A 257 45.33 -28.69 23.13
C GLU A 257 43.80 -28.95 23.18
N THR A 258 42.99 -28.44 22.26
CA THR A 258 42.45 -29.10 21.04
C THR A 258 42.02 -30.57 21.17
N SER A 259 40.71 -30.79 21.16
CA SER A 259 40.01 -31.96 20.60
C SER A 259 38.54 -31.55 20.39
N GLN A 260 38.12 -31.32 19.13
CA GLN A 260 37.31 -32.26 18.35
C GLN A 260 36.16 -32.91 19.15
N VAL A 261 34.96 -32.34 19.02
CA VAL A 261 33.70 -33.06 19.23
C VAL A 261 32.92 -32.95 17.92
N LYS A 262 32.90 -34.08 17.22
CA LYS A 262 31.91 -34.44 16.21
C LYS A 262 30.73 -35.11 16.92
N ASP A 263 29.60 -35.07 16.22
CA ASP A 263 28.40 -35.88 16.37
C ASP A 263 27.33 -35.42 17.37
N PHE A 264 26.08 -35.65 16.95
CA PHE A 264 24.79 -35.43 17.62
C PHE A 264 24.17 -34.03 17.57
N LEU A 265 23.45 -33.73 16.48
CA LEU A 265 21.98 -33.86 16.43
C LEU A 265 21.49 -33.55 15.01
N ASP A 266 21.10 -34.64 14.34
CA ASP A 266 20.29 -34.68 13.15
C ASP A 266 18.86 -34.21 13.49
N GLY A 267 18.24 -33.45 12.59
CA GLY A 267 16.96 -32.78 12.81
C GLY A 267 16.48 -32.00 11.60
N SER A 268 16.75 -32.52 10.41
CA SER A 268 16.18 -32.07 9.15
C SER A 268 14.74 -32.60 9.04
N LEU A 269 13.75 -31.78 9.34
CA LEU A 269 12.36 -32.02 8.91
C LEU A 269 12.17 -31.39 7.53
N GLY A 270 12.40 -32.21 6.50
CA GLY A 270 11.89 -31.96 5.16
C GLY A 270 10.38 -32.15 5.12
N TYR A 271 9.69 -31.22 4.47
CA TYR A 271 8.30 -31.38 4.05
C TYR A 271 8.27 -31.44 2.52
N GLU A 272 8.59 -32.61 2.00
CA GLU A 272 8.06 -33.14 0.75
C GLU A 272 7.31 -34.44 1.10
N ASP A 273 6.31 -34.79 0.29
CA ASP A 273 5.37 -35.92 0.43
C ASP A 273 4.04 -35.64 1.18
N ILE A 274 3.19 -34.83 0.55
CA ILE A 274 1.75 -35.14 0.50
C ILE A 274 1.35 -35.27 -0.97
N GLU A 275 1.66 -36.42 -1.55
CA GLU A 275 0.99 -36.93 -2.74
C GLU A 275 0.46 -38.32 -2.38
N LYS A 276 -0.86 -38.43 -2.19
CA LYS A 276 -1.63 -39.64 -2.52
C LYS A 276 -3.15 -39.43 -2.36
N LYS A 277 -3.83 -39.63 -3.50
CA LYS A 277 -5.17 -40.18 -3.66
C LYS A 277 -6.35 -39.32 -3.21
N GLY A 278 -6.72 -38.38 -4.07
CA GLY A 278 -8.12 -37.99 -4.28
C GLY A 278 -8.62 -38.66 -5.56
N ASP A 279 -9.27 -39.81 -5.38
CA ASP A 279 -9.95 -40.62 -6.40
C ASP A 279 -11.08 -39.80 -7.06
N ILE A 280 -11.06 -39.62 -8.39
CA ILE A 280 -12.00 -38.77 -9.15
C ILE A 280 -13.10 -39.63 -9.82
N ASP A 281 -13.11 -40.95 -9.61
CA ASP A 281 -14.05 -41.85 -10.27
C ASP A 281 -15.30 -42.12 -9.41
N ASN A 282 -16.16 -41.10 -9.22
CA ASN A 282 -17.56 -41.34 -8.79
C ASN A 282 -18.55 -40.15 -8.88
N ILE A 283 -18.48 -39.30 -9.92
CA ILE A 283 -19.45 -38.17 -10.09
C ILE A 283 -20.42 -38.32 -11.28
N PHE A 284 -20.42 -39.47 -11.98
CA PHE A 284 -21.45 -39.77 -12.99
C PHE A 284 -22.24 -41.02 -12.64
N GLY A 285 -23.07 -40.88 -11.61
CA GLY A 285 -24.11 -41.82 -11.21
C GLY A 285 -25.50 -41.29 -11.60
N GLN A 286 -26.03 -41.86 -12.68
CA GLN A 286 -27.41 -41.90 -13.14
C GLN A 286 -28.51 -41.41 -12.18
N GLN A 287 -29.39 -40.52 -12.67
CA GLN A 287 -30.83 -40.70 -12.48
C GLN A 287 -31.61 -40.38 -13.76
N LYS A 288 -32.51 -41.32 -14.06
CA LYS A 288 -33.58 -41.31 -15.06
C LYS A 288 -34.64 -40.26 -14.73
#